data_AF-A0A4Q2Y7I3-F1
#
_entry.id   AF-A0A4Q2Y7I3-F1
#
_cell.length_a   1.000
_cell.length_b   1.000
_cell.length_c   1.000
_cell.angle_alpha   90.00
_cell.angle_beta   90.00
_cell.angle_gamma   90.00
#
_symmetry.space_group_name_H-M   'P 1'
#
loop_
_entity.id
_entity.type
_entity.pdbx_description
1 polymer ?
#
loop_
_entity_poly.entity_id
_entity_poly.type
_entity_poly.pdbx_seq_one_letter_code
_entity_poly.pdbx_strand_id
1 'polypeptide(L)'
;MKDLRQIVGIAAENRDSDHALATLVRTEGSSYRQPGARMLVAADGQTTGFLSGGCLEEEIGRLGKEVIRSGSPWLGSFDTRQLYGCNGRLEIYIEKVPAAGTEGNFLTELAGRFRSREVCRISVPYEDGGPSSILPGHSLVPEREGVFLQTLPLPVRLILFGSGPEIAPIRWFAAGLGWDIADFHHPDELPQSFHADSATAAVIMTHKFGRDLAALDRLLPLGLPYIGLLGPKKRQLEILARFQDLRDLDPAWLA
;
A
#
# COMPACT_ATOMS: atom_id res chain seq x y z
N MET A 1 -2.19 3.83 0.55
CA MET A 1 -1.09 2.86 0.67
C MET A 1 0.28 3.51 0.74
N LYS A 2 0.59 4.55 -0.07
CA LYS A 2 1.89 5.24 -0.05
C LYS A 2 2.43 5.54 1.35
N ASP A 3 1.66 6.25 2.18
CA ASP A 3 2.13 6.69 3.51
C ASP A 3 2.54 5.49 4.39
N LEU A 4 1.73 4.43 4.41
CA LEU A 4 2.03 3.22 5.17
C LEU A 4 3.28 2.50 4.65
N ARG A 5 3.49 2.48 3.33
CA ARG A 5 4.72 1.94 2.74
C ARG A 5 5.94 2.76 3.12
N GLN A 6 5.83 4.08 3.13
CA GLN A 6 6.90 4.97 3.55
C GLN A 6 7.24 4.77 5.03
N ILE A 7 6.22 4.69 5.90
CA ILE A 7 6.37 4.38 7.33
C ILE A 7 7.12 3.07 7.52
N VAL A 8 6.68 2.01 6.83
CA VAL A 8 7.30 0.69 6.91
C VAL A 8 8.73 0.69 6.36
N GLY A 9 8.99 1.44 5.29
CA GLY A 9 10.33 1.61 4.72
C GLY A 9 11.30 2.27 5.71
N ILE A 10 10.90 3.40 6.30
CA ILE A 10 11.72 4.12 7.29
C ILE A 10 11.96 3.25 8.53
N ALA A 11 10.93 2.56 9.03
CA ALA A 11 11.09 1.66 10.17
C ALA A 11 12.02 0.47 9.86
N ALA A 12 12.02 -0.01 8.61
CA ALA A 12 12.94 -1.08 8.17
C ALA A 12 14.39 -0.59 8.02
N GLU A 13 14.62 0.69 7.76
CA GLU A 13 15.96 1.31 7.76
C GLU A 13 16.46 1.62 9.17
N ASN A 14 15.53 1.86 10.12
CA ASN A 14 15.82 2.25 11.50
C ASN A 14 15.43 1.14 12.50
N ARG A 15 15.75 -0.12 12.18
CA ARG A 15 15.30 -1.30 12.96
C ARG A 15 15.71 -1.28 14.43
N ASP A 16 16.86 -0.70 14.74
CA ASP A 16 17.42 -0.68 16.09
C ASP A 16 16.86 0.46 16.97
N SER A 17 15.89 1.21 16.44
CA SER A 17 15.30 2.37 17.11
C SER A 17 13.85 2.11 17.54
N ASP A 18 13.52 2.59 18.74
CA ASP A 18 12.14 2.70 19.18
C ASP A 18 11.41 3.80 18.38
N HIS A 19 10.15 3.54 18.07
CA HIS A 19 9.24 4.47 17.42
C HIS A 19 7.92 4.56 18.18
N ALA A 20 7.11 5.57 17.87
CA ALA A 20 5.70 5.58 18.17
C ALA A 20 4.87 5.53 16.88
N LEU A 21 3.77 4.81 16.90
CA LEU A 21 2.82 4.71 15.80
C LEU A 21 1.51 5.35 16.22
N ALA A 22 1.19 6.50 15.63
CA ALA A 22 -0.10 7.16 15.78
C ALA A 22 -1.07 6.60 14.74
N THR A 23 -2.22 6.08 15.17
CA THR A 23 -3.30 5.59 14.33
C THR A 23 -4.57 6.39 14.59
N LEU A 24 -5.18 6.93 13.53
CA LEU A 24 -6.52 7.49 13.59
C LEU A 24 -7.52 6.33 13.71
N VAL A 25 -8.12 6.15 14.88
CA VAL A 25 -9.00 5.01 15.16
C VAL A 25 -10.48 5.34 14.97
N ARG A 26 -10.86 6.60 15.17
CA ARG A 26 -12.23 7.08 14.99
C ARG A 26 -12.27 8.54 14.57
N THR A 27 -13.32 8.91 13.85
CA THR A 27 -13.61 10.29 13.44
C THR A 27 -15.09 10.60 13.67
N GLU A 28 -15.38 11.81 14.12
CA GLU A 28 -16.73 12.39 14.14
C GLU A 28 -16.78 13.61 13.22
N GLY A 29 -17.83 13.77 12.43
CA GLY A 29 -17.93 14.88 11.48
C GLY A 29 -16.98 14.73 10.28
N SER A 30 -16.48 15.85 9.75
CA SER A 30 -15.58 15.84 8.59
C SER A 30 -14.11 15.80 9.00
N SER A 31 -13.33 14.96 8.30
CA SER A 31 -11.90 14.79 8.52
C SER A 31 -11.13 14.72 7.20
N TYR A 32 -9.89 15.21 7.20
CA TYR A 32 -8.99 15.11 6.04
C TYR A 32 -8.58 13.65 5.76
N ARG A 33 -8.44 12.85 6.82
CA ARG A 33 -8.08 11.42 6.75
C ARG A 33 -9.16 10.56 7.38
N GLN A 34 -9.28 9.34 6.87
CA GLN A 34 -10.21 8.33 7.37
C GLN A 34 -9.54 7.45 8.43
N PRO A 35 -10.32 6.80 9.31
CA PRO A 35 -9.80 5.79 10.23
C PRO A 35 -8.87 4.77 9.54
N GLY A 36 -7.78 4.43 10.22
CA GLY A 36 -6.68 3.62 9.71
C GLY A 36 -5.56 4.41 9.03
N ALA A 37 -5.69 5.73 8.92
CA ALA A 37 -4.53 6.59 8.65
C ALA A 37 -3.52 6.48 9.79
N ARG A 38 -2.23 6.44 9.43
CA ARG A 38 -1.12 6.26 10.38
C ARG A 38 -0.03 7.29 10.17
N MET A 39 0.68 7.57 11.25
CA MET A 39 1.87 8.41 11.26
C MET A 39 2.92 7.79 12.20
N LEU A 40 4.15 7.66 11.72
CA LEU A 40 5.30 7.22 12.51
C LEU A 40 5.92 8.44 13.19
N VAL A 41 6.32 8.29 14.44
CA VAL A 41 7.08 9.29 15.20
C VAL A 41 8.40 8.66 15.62
N ALA A 42 9.51 9.29 15.23
CA ALA A 42 10.85 8.90 15.64
C ALA A 42 11.18 9.43 17.06
N ALA A 43 12.23 8.91 17.69
CA ALA A 43 12.62 9.28 19.05
C ALA A 43 12.96 10.79 19.21
N ASP A 44 13.39 11.46 18.13
CA ASP A 44 13.64 12.90 18.12
C ASP A 44 12.37 13.75 17.94
N GLY A 45 11.25 13.12 17.56
CA GLY A 45 9.97 13.76 17.27
C GLY A 45 9.67 13.97 15.80
N GLN A 46 10.60 13.63 14.90
CA GLN A 46 10.33 13.71 13.46
C GLN A 46 9.20 12.75 13.09
N THR A 47 8.32 13.21 12.20
CA THR A 47 7.11 12.47 11.81
C THR A 47 7.18 12.01 10.36
N THR A 48 6.57 10.87 10.06
CA THR A 48 6.36 10.36 8.70
C THR A 48 4.92 9.91 8.52
N GLY A 49 4.28 10.42 7.46
CA GLY A 49 2.83 10.33 7.29
C GLY A 49 2.14 11.55 7.89
N PHE A 50 0.81 11.61 7.77
CA PHE A 50 0.01 12.73 8.28
C PHE A 50 -1.41 12.26 8.60
N LEU A 51 -2.04 12.91 9.58
CA LEU A 51 -3.39 12.58 10.07
C LEU A 51 -4.39 13.72 9.86
N SER A 52 -3.93 14.98 9.80
CA SER A 52 -4.81 16.17 9.73
C SER A 52 -4.44 17.19 8.65
N GLY A 53 -3.38 16.95 7.89
CA GLY A 53 -2.95 17.86 6.82
C GLY A 53 -1.95 18.94 7.25
N GLY A 54 -1.28 18.75 8.39
CA GLY A 54 -0.12 19.55 8.81
C GLY A 54 -0.28 20.30 10.14
N CYS A 55 -1.51 20.43 10.66
CA CYS A 55 -1.78 21.25 11.84
C CYS A 55 -1.64 20.53 13.20
N LEU A 56 -1.84 19.21 13.25
CA LEU A 56 -1.73 18.42 14.50
C LEU A 56 -0.44 17.61 14.58
N GLU A 57 0.30 17.52 13.48
CA GLU A 57 1.44 16.64 13.31
C GLU A 57 2.57 16.95 14.32
N GLU A 58 2.79 18.23 14.66
CA GLU A 58 3.78 18.64 15.67
C GLU A 58 3.39 18.18 17.08
N GLU A 59 2.12 18.36 17.46
CA GLU A 59 1.62 17.94 18.78
C GLU A 59 1.60 16.41 18.91
N ILE A 60 1.21 15.70 17.85
CA ILE A 60 1.29 14.24 17.83
C ILE A 60 2.75 13.78 17.88
N GLY A 61 3.68 14.50 17.24
CA GLY A 61 5.12 14.25 17.38
C GLY A 61 5.59 14.38 18.83
N ARG A 62 5.18 15.44 19.53
CA ARG A 62 5.48 15.64 20.96
C ARG A 62 4.92 14.51 21.83
N LEU A 63 3.65 14.13 21.62
CA LEU A 63 3.01 13.02 22.33
C LEU A 63 3.70 11.68 22.03
N GLY A 64 4.07 11.43 20.78
CA GLY A 64 4.79 10.22 20.37
C GLY A 64 6.13 10.06 21.07
N LYS A 65 6.90 11.15 21.25
CA LYS A 65 8.13 11.11 22.06
C LYS A 65 7.87 10.70 23.50
N GLU A 66 6.79 11.20 24.09
CA GLU A 66 6.40 10.85 25.46
C GLU A 66 5.97 9.38 25.57
N VAL A 67 5.25 8.85 24.57
CA VAL A 67 4.89 7.43 24.47
C VAL A 67 6.14 6.55 24.33
N ILE A 68 7.11 6.95 23.50
CA ILE A 68 8.40 6.23 23.36
C ILE A 68 9.13 6.16 24.71
N ARG A 69 9.18 7.29 25.43
CA ARG A 69 9.89 7.44 26.71
C ARG A 69 9.23 6.71 27.86
N SER A 70 7.90 6.83 27.98
CA SER A 70 7.13 6.23 29.07
C SER A 70 6.79 4.76 28.84
N GLY A 71 6.68 4.34 27.58
CA GLY A 71 6.16 3.03 27.18
C GLY A 71 4.65 2.90 27.30
N SER A 72 3.97 3.90 27.88
CA SER A 72 2.51 3.91 28.03
C SER A 72 1.86 4.46 26.76
N PRO A 73 0.84 3.78 26.21
CA PRO A 73 0.12 4.31 25.05
C PRO A 73 -0.69 5.55 25.42
N TRP A 74 -1.03 6.35 24.42
CA TRP A 74 -1.87 7.53 24.55
C TRP A 74 -3.11 7.38 23.67
N LEU A 75 -4.29 7.56 24.24
CA LEU A 75 -5.55 7.70 23.52
C LEU A 75 -6.11 9.08 23.82
N GLY A 76 -6.44 9.84 22.79
CA GLY A 76 -7.07 11.14 22.98
C GLY A 76 -7.71 11.68 21.72
N SER A 77 -8.39 12.81 21.86
CA SER A 77 -9.08 13.43 20.74
C SER A 77 -8.63 14.86 20.49
N PHE A 78 -8.64 15.22 19.21
CA PHE A 78 -8.44 16.59 18.75
C PHE A 78 -9.71 17.10 18.08
N ASP A 79 -10.18 18.27 18.54
CA ASP A 79 -11.31 18.96 17.92
C ASP A 79 -10.80 19.92 16.85
N THR A 80 -11.17 19.70 15.59
CA THR A 80 -10.72 20.51 14.46
C THR A 80 -11.71 21.61 14.10
N ARG A 81 -12.91 21.65 14.72
CA ARG A 81 -14.06 22.47 14.31
C ARG A 81 -13.80 23.98 14.33
N GLN A 82 -12.94 24.46 15.22
CA GLN A 82 -12.67 25.89 15.39
C GLN A 82 -11.27 26.32 14.92
N LEU A 83 -10.42 25.37 14.55
CA LEU A 83 -9.00 25.64 14.39
C LEU A 83 -8.49 25.40 12.96
N TYR A 84 -9.08 24.46 12.21
CA TYR A 84 -8.40 23.91 11.02
C TYR A 84 -9.29 23.67 9.79
N GLY A 85 -10.47 24.31 9.73
CA GLY A 85 -11.35 24.27 8.54
C GLY A 85 -12.09 22.95 8.28
N CYS A 86 -11.68 21.85 8.92
CA CYS A 86 -12.45 20.60 9.00
C CYS A 86 -13.39 20.64 10.21
N ASN A 87 -14.68 20.40 10.00
CA ASN A 87 -15.68 20.41 11.06
C ASN A 87 -15.84 19.02 11.66
N GLY A 88 -14.83 18.56 12.39
CA GLY A 88 -14.82 17.22 12.98
C GLY A 88 -13.93 17.07 14.21
N ARG A 89 -13.94 15.85 14.74
CA ARG A 89 -13.11 15.40 15.87
C ARG A 89 -12.37 14.15 15.45
N LEU A 90 -11.07 14.12 15.73
CA LEU A 90 -10.19 12.98 15.43
C LEU A 90 -9.84 12.29 16.74
N GLU A 91 -10.01 10.98 16.81
CA GLU A 91 -9.55 10.17 17.93
C GLU A 91 -8.34 9.34 17.51
N ILE A 92 -7.22 9.57 18.18
CA ILE A 92 -5.92 9.06 17.79
C ILE A 92 -5.38 8.20 18.93
N TYR A 93 -4.96 6.99 18.58
CA TYR A 93 -4.24 6.09 19.46
C TYR A 93 -2.76 6.11 19.10
N ILE A 94 -1.89 6.33 20.06
CA ILE A 94 -0.43 6.36 19.88
C ILE A 94 0.17 5.27 20.76
N GLU A 95 0.85 4.33 20.13
CA GLU A 95 1.51 3.22 20.81
C GLU A 95 3.01 3.23 20.53
N LYS A 96 3.79 2.65 21.45
CA LYS A 96 5.22 2.42 21.24
C LYS A 96 5.41 1.18 20.37
N VAL A 97 6.18 1.33 19.29
CA VAL A 97 6.74 0.21 18.53
C VAL A 97 8.21 0.08 18.94
N PRO A 98 8.57 -0.96 19.72
CA PRO A 98 9.94 -1.14 20.16
C PRO A 98 10.87 -1.43 18.98
N ALA A 99 12.17 -1.17 19.17
CA ALA A 99 13.21 -1.63 18.26
C ALA A 99 13.01 -3.13 17.91
N ALA A 100 13.28 -3.48 16.66
CA ALA A 100 13.06 -4.81 16.14
C ALA A 100 14.01 -5.81 16.82
N GLY A 101 13.44 -6.81 17.50
CA GLY A 101 14.22 -7.93 18.04
C GLY A 101 14.66 -8.92 16.97
N THR A 102 15.14 -10.10 17.39
CA THR A 102 15.51 -11.21 16.49
C THR A 102 14.33 -11.68 15.63
N GLU A 103 13.12 -11.69 16.20
CA GLU A 103 11.88 -12.04 15.50
C GLU A 103 11.24 -10.83 14.79
N GLY A 104 11.83 -9.65 14.92
CA GLY A 104 11.31 -8.39 14.41
C GLY A 104 10.40 -7.65 15.40
N ASN A 105 9.57 -6.78 14.85
CA ASN A 105 8.48 -6.04 15.49
C ASN A 105 7.31 -5.89 14.50
N PHE A 106 6.22 -5.26 14.93
CA PHE A 106 5.01 -5.01 14.14
C PHE A 106 5.30 -4.42 12.73
N LEU A 107 6.15 -3.39 12.65
CA LEU A 107 6.44 -2.71 11.37
C LEU A 107 7.30 -3.58 10.43
N THR A 108 8.24 -4.34 10.96
CA THR A 108 9.04 -5.28 10.16
C THR A 108 8.23 -6.48 9.69
N GLU A 109 7.27 -6.97 10.49
CA GLU A 109 6.34 -8.01 10.06
C GLU A 109 5.45 -7.47 8.92
N LEU A 110 4.94 -6.25 9.06
CA LEU A 110 4.15 -5.59 8.01
C LEU A 110 4.96 -5.41 6.72
N ALA A 111 6.24 -5.07 6.83
CA ALA A 111 7.17 -5.04 5.70
C ALA A 111 7.27 -6.41 5.02
N GLY A 112 7.32 -7.49 5.80
CA GLY A 112 7.28 -8.87 5.33
C GLY A 112 6.03 -9.15 4.49
N ARG A 113 4.84 -8.82 5.03
CA ARG A 113 3.56 -9.02 4.32
C ARG A 113 3.48 -8.24 3.01
N PHE A 114 4.01 -7.02 2.96
CA PHE A 114 4.08 -6.26 1.71
C PHE A 114 5.01 -6.88 0.69
N ARG A 115 6.17 -7.42 1.12
CA ARG A 115 7.10 -8.12 0.21
C ARG A 115 6.52 -9.44 -0.31
N SER A 116 5.87 -10.23 0.54
CA SER A 116 5.22 -11.49 0.15
C SER A 116 3.86 -11.29 -0.52
N ARG A 117 3.34 -10.06 -0.53
CA ARG A 117 2.04 -9.67 -1.08
C ARG A 117 0.89 -10.49 -0.51
N GLU A 118 0.95 -10.66 0.80
CA GLU A 118 -0.12 -11.27 1.57
C GLU A 118 -1.13 -10.22 2.04
N VAL A 119 -2.41 -10.47 1.76
CA VAL A 119 -3.48 -9.68 2.35
C VAL A 119 -3.48 -9.93 3.85
N CYS A 120 -3.41 -8.84 4.62
CA CYS A 120 -3.44 -8.90 6.07
C CYS A 120 -4.43 -7.87 6.63
N ARG A 121 -4.78 -8.06 7.89
CA ARG A 121 -5.58 -7.11 8.67
C ARG A 121 -4.73 -6.58 9.81
N ILE A 122 -4.91 -5.33 10.17
CA ILE A 122 -4.35 -4.76 11.39
C ILE A 122 -5.46 -4.65 12.43
N SER A 123 -5.18 -5.11 13.63
CA SER A 123 -6.02 -4.93 14.82
C SER A 123 -5.35 -3.95 15.77
N VAL A 124 -6.07 -2.90 16.17
CA VAL A 124 -5.61 -1.85 17.08
C VAL A 124 -6.54 -1.81 18.31
N PRO A 125 -6.17 -2.44 19.43
CA PRO A 125 -6.98 -2.47 20.65
C PRO A 125 -6.78 -1.18 21.47
N TYR A 126 -7.37 -0.09 20.99
CA TYR A 126 -7.07 1.27 21.48
C TYR A 126 -7.65 1.60 22.86
N GLU A 127 -8.73 0.94 23.30
CA GLU A 127 -9.27 1.12 24.66
C GLU A 127 -8.50 0.34 25.72
N ASP A 128 -8.08 -0.88 25.39
CA ASP A 128 -7.32 -1.74 26.31
C ASP A 128 -5.85 -1.30 26.46
N GLY A 129 -5.38 -0.37 25.61
CA GLY A 129 -3.99 0.06 25.58
C GLY A 129 -3.02 -1.04 25.12
N GLY A 130 -3.52 -2.04 24.39
CA GLY A 130 -2.71 -3.15 23.90
C GLY A 130 -1.91 -2.77 22.65
N PRO A 131 -0.87 -3.55 22.30
CA PRO A 131 -0.14 -3.37 21.05
C PRO A 131 -0.98 -3.78 19.84
N SER A 132 -0.77 -3.10 18.72
CA SER A 132 -1.30 -3.50 17.43
C SER A 132 -0.76 -4.85 16.99
N SER A 133 -1.61 -5.63 16.32
CA SER A 133 -1.25 -6.94 15.79
C SER A 133 -1.65 -7.10 14.33
N ILE A 134 -0.94 -7.97 13.62
CA ILE A 134 -1.23 -8.36 12.25
C ILE A 134 -1.97 -9.69 12.27
N LEU A 135 -3.09 -9.72 11.56
CA LEU A 135 -3.92 -10.91 11.42
C LEU A 135 -3.93 -11.35 9.96
N PRO A 136 -4.07 -12.65 9.69
CA PRO A 136 -4.33 -13.14 8.34
C PRO A 136 -5.54 -12.45 7.69
N GLY A 137 -5.46 -12.20 6.38
CA GLY A 137 -6.55 -11.56 5.62
C GLY A 137 -7.90 -12.27 5.72
N HIS A 138 -7.87 -13.60 5.91
CA HIS A 138 -9.06 -14.46 6.02
C HIS A 138 -9.56 -14.62 7.46
N SER A 139 -8.90 -14.03 8.46
CA SER A 139 -9.33 -14.16 9.85
C SER A 139 -10.68 -13.48 10.08
N LEU A 140 -11.62 -14.24 10.64
CA LEU A 140 -12.91 -13.74 11.12
C LEU A 140 -12.73 -13.28 12.56
N VAL A 141 -12.63 -11.96 12.73
CA VAL A 141 -12.57 -11.33 14.05
C VAL A 141 -13.87 -10.58 14.28
N PRO A 142 -14.59 -10.85 15.39
CA PRO A 142 -15.80 -10.11 15.72
C PRO A 142 -15.43 -8.65 15.98
N GLU A 143 -16.21 -7.73 15.42
CA GLU A 143 -16.12 -6.33 15.80
C GLU A 143 -16.46 -6.19 17.29
N ARG A 144 -15.63 -5.43 18.00
CA ARG A 144 -15.79 -5.13 19.42
C ARG A 144 -15.55 -3.65 19.61
N GLU A 145 -16.28 -3.07 20.53
CA GLU A 145 -15.98 -1.72 21.00
C GLU A 145 -14.54 -1.69 21.53
N GLY A 146 -13.82 -0.59 21.30
CA GLY A 146 -12.42 -0.45 21.69
C GLY A 146 -11.38 -1.12 20.80
N VAL A 147 -11.77 -1.79 19.70
CA VAL A 147 -10.85 -2.38 18.73
C VAL A 147 -11.11 -1.84 17.32
N PHE A 148 -10.11 -1.19 16.73
CA PHE A 148 -10.15 -0.80 15.33
C PHE A 148 -9.53 -1.90 14.45
N LEU A 149 -10.32 -2.40 13.48
CA LEU A 149 -9.89 -3.41 12.52
C LEU A 149 -9.80 -2.81 11.11
N GLN A 150 -8.68 -3.04 10.43
CA GLN A 150 -8.50 -2.59 9.04
C GLN A 150 -7.89 -3.69 8.17
N THR A 151 -8.57 -4.04 7.08
CA THR A 151 -7.98 -4.86 6.02
C THR A 151 -7.07 -4.00 5.16
N LEU A 152 -5.82 -4.40 5.00
CA LEU A 152 -4.88 -3.71 4.12
C LEU A 152 -4.97 -4.29 2.71
N PRO A 153 -5.29 -3.46 1.69
CA PRO A 153 -5.25 -3.91 0.30
C PRO A 153 -3.80 -4.13 -0.14
N LEU A 154 -3.60 -5.02 -1.11
CA LEU A 154 -2.30 -5.17 -1.76
C LEU A 154 -1.96 -3.90 -2.53
N PRO A 155 -0.71 -3.41 -2.48
CA PRO A 155 -0.25 -2.37 -3.38
C PRO A 155 -0.40 -2.85 -4.83
N VAL A 156 -0.89 -1.97 -5.71
CA VAL A 156 -0.96 -2.29 -7.14
C VAL A 156 0.45 -2.61 -7.64
N ARG A 157 0.60 -3.72 -8.35
CA ARG A 157 1.82 -4.09 -9.07
C ARG A 157 1.56 -3.89 -10.56
N LEU A 158 2.34 -3.01 -11.18
CA LEU A 158 2.25 -2.70 -12.60
C LEU A 158 3.41 -3.34 -13.36
N ILE A 159 3.10 -4.29 -14.23
CA ILE A 159 4.04 -4.89 -15.18
C ILE A 159 4.11 -3.98 -16.41
N LEU A 160 5.30 -3.55 -16.80
CA LEU A 160 5.50 -2.76 -18.01
C LEU A 160 6.38 -3.52 -18.99
N PHE A 161 5.89 -3.73 -20.21
CA PHE A 161 6.69 -4.24 -21.32
C PHE A 161 7.08 -3.11 -22.27
N GLY A 162 8.38 -2.80 -22.35
CA GLY A 162 8.88 -1.77 -23.23
C GLY A 162 10.27 -1.26 -22.86
N SER A 163 10.76 -0.29 -23.63
CA SER A 163 12.02 0.39 -23.37
C SER A 163 12.00 1.86 -23.80
N GLY A 164 10.81 2.41 -24.05
CA GLY A 164 10.64 3.75 -24.57
C GLY A 164 10.65 4.82 -23.46
N PRO A 165 10.72 6.11 -23.85
CA PRO A 165 10.74 7.23 -22.92
C PRO A 165 9.46 7.33 -22.05
N GLU A 166 8.35 6.73 -22.47
CA GLU A 166 7.08 6.68 -21.76
C GLU A 166 7.13 5.93 -20.41
N ILE A 167 8.14 5.07 -20.19
CA ILE A 167 8.29 4.34 -18.92
C ILE A 167 8.61 5.29 -17.76
N ALA A 168 9.45 6.30 -18.00
CA ALA A 168 9.88 7.23 -16.95
C ALA A 168 8.71 8.00 -16.30
N PRO A 169 7.78 8.65 -17.05
CA PRO A 169 6.63 9.31 -16.43
C PRO A 169 5.67 8.33 -15.75
N ILE A 170 5.48 7.11 -16.29
CA ILE A 170 4.64 6.09 -15.63
C ILE A 170 5.24 5.67 -14.29
N ARG A 171 6.56 5.45 -14.25
CA ARG A 171 7.28 5.15 -13.00
C ARG A 171 7.09 6.24 -11.96
N TRP A 172 7.18 7.50 -12.40
CA TRP A 172 6.97 8.64 -11.51
C TRP A 172 5.55 8.67 -10.91
N PHE A 173 4.51 8.49 -11.74
CA PHE A 173 3.12 8.42 -11.25
C PHE A 173 2.89 7.24 -10.31
N ALA A 174 3.38 6.05 -10.68
CA ALA A 174 3.25 4.84 -9.87
C ALA A 174 3.92 4.98 -8.51
N ALA A 175 5.14 5.53 -8.45
CA ALA A 175 5.83 5.85 -7.20
C ALA A 175 5.01 6.85 -6.36
N GLY A 176 4.43 7.86 -7.00
CA GLY A 176 3.53 8.83 -6.38
C GLY A 176 2.25 8.22 -5.78
N LEU A 177 1.80 7.07 -6.30
CA LEU A 177 0.64 6.32 -5.81
C LEU A 177 1.02 5.17 -4.85
N GLY A 178 2.30 4.85 -4.73
CA GLY A 178 2.81 3.74 -3.93
C GLY A 178 2.64 2.36 -4.58
N TRP A 179 2.62 2.32 -5.92
CA TRP A 179 2.56 1.10 -6.71
C TRP A 179 3.95 0.45 -6.85
N ASP A 180 3.97 -0.87 -6.94
CA ASP A 180 5.16 -1.63 -7.35
C ASP A 180 5.25 -1.65 -8.86
N ILE A 181 6.45 -1.51 -9.41
CA ILE A 181 6.70 -1.66 -10.85
C ILE A 181 7.64 -2.82 -11.11
N ALA A 182 7.30 -3.60 -12.14
CA ALA A 182 8.19 -4.58 -12.75
C ALA A 182 8.30 -4.29 -14.24
N ASP A 183 9.46 -3.77 -14.67
CA ASP A 183 9.72 -3.44 -16.07
C ASP A 183 10.51 -4.54 -16.76
N PHE A 184 10.12 -4.83 -17.99
CA PHE A 184 10.74 -5.85 -18.81
C PHE A 184 10.92 -5.32 -20.24
N HIS A 185 12.10 -5.54 -20.82
CA HIS A 185 12.37 -5.19 -22.22
C HIS A 185 11.85 -6.26 -23.17
N HIS A 186 11.80 -7.52 -22.71
CA HIS A 186 11.32 -8.68 -23.43
C HIS A 186 10.36 -9.52 -22.57
N PRO A 187 9.31 -10.13 -23.14
CA PRO A 187 8.41 -11.06 -22.41
C PRO A 187 9.12 -12.22 -21.70
N ASP A 188 10.23 -12.71 -22.25
CA ASP A 188 10.99 -13.82 -21.66
C ASP A 188 11.71 -13.45 -20.36
N GLU A 189 11.86 -12.15 -20.07
CA GLU A 189 12.43 -11.68 -18.80
C GLU A 189 11.43 -11.84 -17.64
N LEU A 190 10.12 -11.99 -17.92
CA LEU A 190 9.13 -12.28 -16.90
C LEU A 190 9.30 -13.72 -16.41
N PRO A 191 9.69 -13.94 -15.13
CA PRO A 191 10.02 -15.27 -14.65
C PRO A 191 8.88 -16.27 -14.81
N GLN A 192 9.21 -17.53 -15.08
CA GLN A 192 8.21 -18.61 -15.14
C GLN A 192 7.47 -18.81 -13.80
N SER A 193 8.18 -18.57 -12.69
CA SER A 193 7.64 -18.61 -11.33
C SER A 193 6.86 -17.35 -10.91
N PHE A 194 6.60 -16.42 -11.84
CA PHE A 194 5.83 -15.22 -11.51
C PHE A 194 4.38 -15.59 -11.23
N HIS A 195 3.89 -15.16 -10.06
CA HIS A 195 2.49 -15.27 -9.68
C HIS A 195 1.85 -13.88 -9.63
N ALA A 196 0.73 -13.73 -10.33
CA ALA A 196 -0.11 -12.57 -10.26
C ALA A 196 -1.11 -12.66 -9.10
N ASP A 197 -1.56 -11.50 -8.65
CA ASP A 197 -2.66 -11.37 -7.69
C ASP A 197 -3.72 -10.40 -8.23
N SER A 198 -4.80 -10.22 -7.47
CA SER A 198 -5.92 -9.33 -7.83
C SER A 198 -5.54 -7.84 -7.89
N ALA A 199 -4.32 -7.47 -7.48
CA ALA A 199 -3.79 -6.11 -7.59
C ALA A 199 -2.65 -6.02 -8.63
N THR A 200 -2.50 -7.01 -9.51
CA THR A 200 -1.48 -7.02 -10.56
C THR A 200 -2.09 -6.60 -11.90
N ALA A 201 -1.56 -5.54 -12.50
CA ALA A 201 -1.97 -5.03 -13.82
C ALA A 201 -0.77 -5.03 -14.77
N ALA A 202 -1.02 -5.04 -16.08
CA ALA A 202 0.05 -4.94 -17.08
C ALA A 202 -0.22 -3.88 -18.14
N VAL A 203 0.84 -3.27 -18.67
CA VAL A 203 0.78 -2.44 -19.87
C VAL A 203 1.88 -2.86 -20.85
N ILE A 204 1.46 -3.15 -22.07
CA ILE A 204 2.30 -3.56 -23.19
C ILE A 204 2.53 -2.34 -24.08
N MET A 205 3.79 -1.93 -24.24
CA MET A 205 4.20 -0.75 -24.98
C MET A 205 5.58 -0.95 -25.62
N THR A 206 5.81 -2.11 -26.24
CA THR A 206 7.13 -2.40 -26.81
C THR A 206 7.38 -1.72 -28.16
N HIS A 207 6.32 -1.15 -28.74
CA HIS A 207 6.26 -0.59 -30.10
C HIS A 207 6.55 -1.61 -31.21
N LYS A 208 6.79 -2.89 -30.90
CA LYS A 208 7.11 -3.96 -31.85
C LYS A 208 6.00 -5.01 -31.88
N PHE A 209 5.35 -5.17 -33.03
CA PHE A 209 4.16 -6.03 -33.18
C PHE A 209 4.35 -7.45 -32.61
N GLY A 210 5.39 -8.16 -33.06
CA GLY A 210 5.63 -9.54 -32.61
C GLY A 210 5.97 -9.65 -31.11
N ARG A 211 6.57 -8.61 -30.53
CA ARG A 211 6.90 -8.61 -29.10
C ARG A 211 5.69 -8.24 -28.24
N ASP A 212 4.83 -7.34 -28.71
CA ASP A 212 3.54 -7.06 -28.06
C ASP A 212 2.67 -8.32 -28.04
N LEU A 213 2.65 -9.08 -29.15
CA LEU A 213 1.95 -10.36 -29.26
C LEU A 213 2.49 -11.40 -28.26
N ALA A 214 3.82 -11.54 -28.16
CA ALA A 214 4.46 -12.45 -27.22
C ALA A 214 4.25 -12.03 -25.74
N ALA A 215 4.22 -10.73 -25.45
CA ALA A 215 3.86 -10.22 -24.13
C ALA A 215 2.40 -10.54 -23.78
N LEU A 216 1.48 -10.37 -24.72
CA LEU A 216 0.08 -10.73 -24.53
C LEU A 216 -0.07 -12.24 -24.27
N ASP A 217 0.62 -13.08 -25.04
CA ASP A 217 0.67 -14.54 -24.86
C ASP A 217 1.11 -14.94 -23.45
N ARG A 218 2.14 -14.24 -22.94
CA ARG A 218 2.70 -14.51 -21.62
C ARG A 218 1.77 -14.07 -20.48
N LEU A 219 1.04 -12.97 -20.67
CA LEU A 219 0.23 -12.33 -19.64
C LEU A 219 -1.17 -12.93 -19.49
N LEU A 220 -1.82 -13.37 -20.57
CA LEU A 220 -3.20 -13.87 -20.52
C LEU A 220 -3.40 -15.07 -19.58
N PRO A 221 -2.51 -16.08 -19.55
CA PRO A 221 -2.63 -17.18 -18.60
C PRO A 221 -2.54 -16.76 -17.13
N LEU A 222 -2.04 -15.55 -16.83
CA LEU A 222 -1.96 -15.04 -15.46
C LEU A 222 -3.29 -14.50 -14.92
N GLY A 223 -4.32 -14.36 -15.77
CA GLY A 223 -5.65 -13.91 -15.34
C GLY A 223 -5.67 -12.52 -14.71
N LEU A 224 -4.87 -11.59 -15.26
CA LEU A 224 -4.76 -10.23 -14.71
C LEU A 224 -6.10 -9.47 -14.83
N PRO A 225 -6.50 -8.69 -13.81
CA PRO A 225 -7.66 -7.81 -13.90
C PRO A 225 -7.57 -6.73 -14.98
N TYR A 226 -6.36 -6.39 -15.44
CA TYR A 226 -6.14 -5.38 -16.46
C TYR A 226 -4.88 -5.65 -17.30
N ILE A 227 -5.04 -5.60 -18.62
CA ILE A 227 -3.94 -5.58 -19.60
C ILE A 227 -4.20 -4.41 -20.57
N GLY A 228 -3.35 -3.39 -20.53
CA GLY A 228 -3.37 -2.28 -21.48
C GLY A 228 -2.41 -2.53 -22.64
N LEU A 229 -2.85 -2.30 -23.88
CA LEU A 229 -1.98 -2.36 -25.06
C LEU A 229 -1.86 -0.97 -25.68
N LEU A 230 -0.67 -0.37 -25.61
CA LEU A 230 -0.42 0.96 -26.14
C LEU A 230 -0.37 0.93 -27.67
N GLY A 231 -1.19 1.75 -28.31
CA GLY A 231 -1.19 1.92 -29.76
C GLY A 231 -2.56 2.32 -30.32
N PRO A 232 -2.63 2.65 -31.62
CA PRO A 232 -3.91 2.97 -32.26
C PRO A 232 -4.83 1.75 -32.29
N LYS A 233 -6.15 1.98 -32.24
CA LYS A 233 -7.18 0.93 -32.22
C LYS A 233 -7.01 -0.10 -33.34
N LYS A 234 -6.63 0.34 -34.55
CA LYS A 234 -6.35 -0.55 -35.69
C LYS A 234 -5.28 -1.60 -35.36
N ARG A 235 -4.15 -1.17 -34.79
CA ARG A 235 -3.04 -2.06 -34.41
C ARG A 235 -3.45 -3.02 -33.30
N GLN A 236 -4.22 -2.54 -32.32
CA GLN A 236 -4.74 -3.39 -31.24
C GLN A 236 -5.62 -4.51 -31.83
N LEU A 237 -6.54 -4.18 -32.74
CA LEU A 237 -7.39 -5.16 -33.42
C LEU A 237 -6.58 -6.16 -34.26
N GLU A 238 -5.52 -5.71 -34.95
CA GLU A 238 -4.62 -6.60 -35.70
C GLU A 238 -3.87 -7.58 -34.78
N ILE A 239 -3.38 -7.11 -33.62
CA ILE A 239 -2.73 -7.97 -32.61
C ILE A 239 -3.73 -9.00 -32.08
N LEU A 240 -4.94 -8.57 -31.71
CA LEU A 240 -5.98 -9.47 -31.21
C LEU A 240 -6.39 -10.52 -32.25
N ALA A 241 -6.58 -10.12 -33.50
CA ALA A 241 -6.90 -11.05 -34.59
C ALA A 241 -5.78 -12.08 -34.80
N ARG A 242 -4.51 -11.64 -34.82
CA ARG A 242 -3.38 -12.58 -34.92
C ARG A 242 -3.23 -13.46 -33.69
N PHE A 243 -3.61 -12.97 -32.52
CA PHE A 243 -3.58 -13.77 -31.32
C PHE A 243 -4.65 -14.88 -31.36
N GLN A 244 -5.85 -14.58 -31.87
CA GLN A 244 -6.92 -15.56 -32.12
C GLN A 244 -6.50 -16.64 -33.13
N ASP A 245 -5.74 -16.28 -34.17
CA ASP A 245 -5.20 -17.27 -35.13
C ASP A 245 -4.24 -18.28 -34.46
N LEU A 246 -3.57 -17.87 -33.36
CA LEU A 246 -2.54 -18.66 -32.67
C LEU A 246 -3.09 -19.42 -31.45
N ARG A 247 -4.18 -18.95 -30.85
CA ARG A 247 -4.84 -19.57 -29.70
C ARG A 247 -6.36 -19.36 -29.75
N ASP A 248 -7.11 -20.39 -29.39
CA ASP A 248 -8.52 -20.23 -29.05
C ASP A 248 -8.65 -19.33 -27.82
N LEU A 249 -9.17 -18.12 -28.01
CA LEU A 249 -9.42 -17.19 -26.91
C LEU A 249 -10.78 -17.47 -26.31
N ASP A 250 -10.84 -17.51 -24.99
CA ASP A 250 -12.11 -17.39 -24.29
C ASP A 250 -12.72 -16.01 -24.65
N PRO A 251 -13.93 -15.96 -25.22
CA PRO A 251 -14.61 -14.69 -25.52
C PRO A 251 -14.73 -13.78 -24.30
N ALA A 252 -14.70 -14.34 -23.07
CA ALA A 252 -14.69 -13.58 -21.82
C ALA A 252 -13.45 -12.68 -21.65
N TRP A 253 -12.34 -12.93 -22.36
CA TRP A 253 -11.13 -12.09 -22.32
C TRP A 253 -11.21 -10.87 -23.23
N LEU A 254 -12.21 -10.78 -24.11
CA LEU A 254 -12.35 -9.73 -25.14
C LEU A 254 -13.48 -8.73 -24.85
N ALA A 255 -14.31 -9.00 -23.82
CA ALA A 255 -15.43 -8.17 -23.39
C ALA A 255 -15.00 -7.14 -22.34
#